data_AF-A0A9E1S471-F1
#
_entry.id   AF-A0A9E1S471-F1
#
_cell.length_a   1.000
_cell.length_b   1.000
_cell.length_c   1.000
_cell.angle_alpha   90.00
_cell.angle_beta   90.00
_cell.angle_gamma   90.00
#
_symmetry.space_group_name_H-M   'P 1'
#
loop_
_entity.id
_entity.type
_entity.pdbx_description
1 polymer ?
#
loop_
_entity_poly.entity_id
_entity_poly.type
_entity_poly.pdbx_seq_one_letter_code
_entity_poly.pdbx_strand_id
1 'polypeptide(L)'
;MALAIFDLDNTLIAGDSDHRWGEFICASGLVDAAQHTAQNDAFLKDYQDGTLDIQAYLSFALGALAGRTLNEVAALQQQFMRNWVEPLILPAAEDLLNKHRALGDMLLIITATNTVVTRPIADRLGVEHL
;
A
#
# COMPACT_ATOMS: atom_id res chain seq x y z
N MET A 1 14.40 9.44 -22.99
CA MET A 1 13.62 9.81 -21.81
C MET A 1 12.15 9.57 -22.10
N ALA A 2 11.66 8.40 -21.71
CA ALA A 2 10.24 8.07 -21.68
C ALA A 2 9.69 8.17 -20.25
N LEU A 3 8.38 8.03 -20.10
CA LEU A 3 7.71 7.81 -18.82
C LEU A 3 7.40 6.32 -18.70
N ALA A 4 7.94 5.66 -17.69
CA ALA A 4 7.64 4.27 -17.33
C ALA A 4 6.68 4.26 -16.14
N ILE A 5 5.49 3.70 -16.35
CA ILE A 5 4.41 3.68 -15.38
C ILE A 5 4.24 2.24 -14.88
N PHE A 6 4.24 2.06 -13.57
CA PHE A 6 4.13 0.76 -12.93
C PHE A 6 2.95 0.75 -12.00
N ASP A 7 2.17 -0.32 -12.04
CA ASP A 7 1.33 -0.68 -10.92
C ASP A 7 2.20 -1.18 -9.74
N LEU A 8 1.66 -1.20 -8.52
CA LEU A 8 2.38 -1.62 -7.32
C LEU A 8 2.05 -3.05 -6.92
N ASP A 9 0.80 -3.27 -6.52
CA ASP A 9 0.33 -4.49 -5.88
C ASP A 9 0.24 -5.63 -6.90
N ASN A 10 0.83 -6.79 -6.59
CA ASN A 10 1.03 -7.90 -7.53
C ASN A 10 1.84 -7.56 -8.79
N THR A 11 2.48 -6.39 -8.84
CA THR A 11 3.30 -5.93 -9.97
C THR A 11 4.76 -5.70 -9.54
N LEU A 12 5.03 -4.69 -8.71
CA LEU A 12 6.37 -4.42 -8.16
C LEU A 12 6.61 -5.16 -6.83
N ILE A 13 5.54 -5.59 -6.16
CA ILE A 13 5.58 -6.43 -4.96
C ILE A 13 4.73 -7.68 -5.12
N ALA A 14 5.12 -8.77 -4.46
CA ALA A 14 4.43 -10.06 -4.49
C ALA A 14 3.25 -10.13 -3.51
N GLY A 15 2.31 -9.21 -3.63
CA GLY A 15 1.09 -9.21 -2.84
C GLY A 15 0.31 -7.91 -2.92
N ASP A 16 -0.76 -7.85 -2.14
CA ASP A 16 -1.65 -6.71 -1.98
C ASP A 16 -1.31 -5.94 -0.69
N SER A 17 -0.68 -4.78 -0.83
CA SER A 17 -0.25 -3.97 0.31
C SER A 17 -1.41 -3.37 1.11
N ASP A 18 -2.57 -3.09 0.50
CA ASP A 18 -3.73 -2.59 1.22
C ASP A 18 -4.31 -3.67 2.15
N HIS A 19 -4.48 -4.87 1.60
CA HIS A 19 -4.95 -6.02 2.37
C HIS A 19 -3.98 -6.36 3.52
N ARG A 20 -2.67 -6.38 3.24
CA ARG A 20 -1.63 -6.61 4.25
C ARG A 20 -1.60 -5.52 5.31
N TRP A 21 -1.88 -4.27 4.94
CA TRP A 21 -1.99 -3.18 5.90
C TRP A 21 -3.14 -3.42 6.88
N GLY A 22 -4.32 -3.82 6.37
CA GLY A 22 -5.45 -4.22 7.22
C GLY A 22 -5.09 -5.35 8.20
N GLU A 23 -4.43 -6.41 7.73
CA GLU A 23 -3.94 -7.50 8.58
C GLU A 23 -2.96 -7.01 9.65
N PHE A 24 -2.04 -6.10 9.28
CA PHE A 24 -1.08 -5.50 10.22
C PHE A 24 -1.77 -4.67 11.31
N ILE A 25 -2.77 -3.87 10.95
CA ILE A 25 -3.54 -3.05 11.89
C ILE A 25 -4.30 -3.94 12.88
N CYS A 26 -4.92 -5.03 12.41
CA CYS A 26 -5.53 -6.05 13.26
C CYS A 26 -4.51 -6.72 14.18
N ALA A 27 -3.37 -7.18 13.64
CA ALA A 27 -2.32 -7.85 14.41
C ALA A 27 -1.67 -6.93 15.46
N SER A 28 -1.69 -5.62 15.24
CA SER A 28 -1.18 -4.61 16.18
C SER A 28 -2.18 -4.26 17.28
N GLY A 29 -3.39 -4.84 17.27
CA GLY A 29 -4.43 -4.57 18.25
C GLY A 29 -5.00 -3.14 18.18
N LEU A 30 -4.80 -2.45 17.04
CA LEU A 30 -5.27 -1.08 16.85
C LEU A 30 -6.77 -1.01 16.56
N VAL A 31 -7.35 -2.14 16.13
CA VAL A 31 -8.77 -2.31 15.82
C VAL A 31 -9.23 -3.68 16.34
N ASP A 32 -10.53 -3.85 16.50
CA ASP A 32 -11.11 -5.18 16.69
C ASP A 32 -11.02 -5.98 15.39
N ALA A 33 -10.24 -7.06 15.41
CA ALA A 33 -9.93 -7.83 14.20
C ALA A 33 -11.17 -8.47 13.57
N ALA A 34 -12.16 -8.89 14.37
CA ALA A 34 -13.36 -9.54 13.84
C ALA A 34 -14.27 -8.52 13.14
N GLN A 35 -14.49 -7.36 13.78
CA GLN A 35 -15.26 -6.27 13.18
C GLN A 35 -14.57 -5.71 11.94
N HIS A 36 -13.25 -5.49 12.01
CA HIS A 36 -12.49 -4.96 10.89
C HIS A 36 -12.54 -5.89 9.68
N THR A 37 -12.28 -7.18 9.86
CA THR A 37 -12.35 -8.17 8.76
C THR A 37 -13.76 -8.23 8.15
N ALA A 38 -14.80 -8.32 8.98
CA ALA A 38 -16.18 -8.36 8.49
C ALA A 38 -16.57 -7.12 7.68
N GLN A 39 -16.11 -5.94 8.10
CA GLN A 39 -16.37 -4.70 7.39
C GLN A 39 -15.55 -4.56 6.12
N ASN A 40 -14.30 -5.03 6.11
CA ASN A 40 -13.47 -5.09 4.92
C ASN A 40 -14.06 -6.04 3.85
N ASP A 41 -14.56 -7.20 4.27
CA ASP A 41 -15.23 -8.16 3.38
C ASP A 41 -16.50 -7.56 2.75
N ALA A 42 -17.25 -6.75 3.50
CA ALA A 42 -18.39 -6.00 2.97
C ALA A 42 -17.96 -4.99 1.90
N PHE A 43 -16.90 -4.21 2.15
CA PHE A 43 -16.37 -3.28 1.15
C PHE A 43 -15.81 -4.00 -0.09
N LEU A 44 -15.14 -5.14 0.08
CA LEU A 44 -14.69 -5.96 -1.05
C LEU A 44 -15.87 -6.43 -1.89
N LYS A 45 -16.97 -6.82 -1.24
CA LYS A 45 -18.21 -7.19 -1.95
C LYS A 45 -18.80 -6.00 -2.71
N ASP A 46 -18.92 -4.83 -2.07
CA ASP A 46 -19.42 -3.62 -2.74
C ASP A 46 -18.54 -3.23 -3.93
N TYR A 47 -17.22 -3.42 -3.83
CA TYR A 47 -16.29 -3.22 -4.94
C TYR A 47 -16.57 -4.18 -6.11
N GLN A 48 -16.71 -5.48 -5.82
CA GLN A 48 -17.02 -6.51 -6.82
C GLN A 48 -18.39 -6.28 -7.50
N ASP A 49 -19.36 -5.77 -6.74
CA ASP A 49 -20.70 -5.46 -7.23
C ASP A 49 -20.76 -4.08 -7.94
N GLY A 50 -19.66 -3.31 -7.94
CA GLY A 50 -19.56 -1.99 -8.57
C GLY A 50 -20.31 -0.88 -7.84
N THR A 51 -20.65 -1.10 -6.56
CA THR A 51 -21.46 -0.21 -5.71
C THR A 51 -20.67 0.42 -4.56
N LEU A 52 -19.35 0.25 -4.54
CA LEU A 52 -18.48 0.77 -3.47
C LEU A 52 -18.61 2.28 -3.29
N ASP A 53 -18.98 2.69 -2.07
CA ASP A 53 -18.77 4.06 -1.62
C ASP A 53 -17.28 4.25 -1.25
N ILE A 54 -16.54 4.89 -2.15
CA ILE A 54 -15.11 5.13 -1.97
C ILE A 54 -14.80 6.00 -0.74
N GLN A 55 -15.67 6.93 -0.36
CA GLN A 55 -15.43 7.80 0.80
C GLN A 55 -15.65 7.04 2.10
N ALA A 56 -16.67 6.18 2.16
CA ALA A 56 -16.91 5.29 3.29
C ALA A 56 -15.75 4.30 3.48
N TYR A 57 -15.29 3.68 2.38
CA TYR A 57 -14.15 2.76 2.42
C TYR A 57 -12.86 3.46 2.87
N LEU A 58 -12.53 4.65 2.32
CA LEU A 58 -11.35 5.39 2.75
C LEU A 58 -11.41 5.79 4.23
N SER A 59 -12.59 6.17 4.73
CA SER A 59 -12.78 6.49 6.15
C SER A 59 -12.55 5.28 7.05
N PHE A 60 -12.96 4.09 6.59
CA PHE A 60 -12.71 2.82 7.26
C PHE A 60 -11.22 2.44 7.21
N ALA A 61 -10.62 2.38 6.03
CA ALA A 61 -9.24 1.94 5.82
C ALA A 61 -8.22 2.84 6.54
N LEU A 62 -8.50 4.15 6.62
CA LEU A 62 -7.66 5.12 7.32
C LEU A 62 -8.08 5.35 8.78
N GLY A 63 -9.17 4.73 9.25
CA GLY A 63 -9.75 4.96 10.56
C GLY A 63 -8.79 4.67 11.72
N ALA A 64 -7.94 3.64 11.58
CA ALA A 64 -6.92 3.29 12.57
C ALA A 64 -5.85 4.37 12.79
N LEU A 65 -5.76 5.33 11.87
CA LEU A 65 -4.83 6.46 11.91
C LEU A 65 -5.47 7.73 12.48
N ALA A 66 -6.80 7.75 12.63
CA ALA A 66 -7.51 8.92 13.12
C ALA A 66 -7.02 9.31 14.52
N GLY A 67 -6.72 10.61 14.71
CA GLY A 67 -6.21 11.14 15.97
C GLY A 67 -4.73 10.88 16.25
N ARG A 68 -4.00 10.20 15.35
CA ARG A 68 -2.55 9.98 15.49
C ARG A 68 -1.74 11.15 14.96
N THR A 69 -0.60 11.37 15.60
CA THR A 69 0.44 12.29 15.12
C THR A 69 1.20 11.69 13.95
N LEU A 70 1.84 12.54 13.14
CA LEU A 70 2.69 12.10 12.03
C LEU A 70 3.81 11.15 12.48
N ASN A 71 4.37 11.35 13.68
CA ASN A 71 5.42 10.48 14.22
C ASN A 71 4.89 9.08 14.57
N GLU A 72 3.67 9.00 15.12
CA GLU A 72 3.02 7.71 15.41
C GLU A 72 2.68 6.96 14.11
N VAL A 73 2.18 7.67 13.10
CA VAL A 73 1.93 7.09 11.77
C VAL A 73 3.24 6.60 11.15
N ALA A 74 4.31 7.39 11.21
CA ALA A 74 5.63 7.00 10.70
C ALA A 74 6.18 5.75 11.41
N ALA A 75 5.98 5.63 12.72
CA ALA A 75 6.38 4.43 13.47
C ALA A 75 5.62 3.18 13.00
N LEU A 76 4.32 3.30 12.75
CA LEU A 76 3.49 2.21 12.20
C LEU A 76 3.94 1.83 10.79
N GLN A 77 4.15 2.81 9.91
CA GLN A 77 4.67 2.60 8.55
C GLN A 77 6.02 1.87 8.58
N GLN A 78 6.94 2.27 9.45
CA GLN A 78 8.24 1.60 9.59
C GLN A 78 8.11 0.15 10.07
N GLN A 79 7.19 -0.14 11.00
CA GLN A 79 6.94 -1.50 11.47
C GLN A 79 6.32 -2.37 10.38
N PHE A 80 5.34 -1.83 9.64
CA PHE A 80 4.73 -2.47 8.49
C PHE A 80 5.76 -2.79 7.40
N MET A 81 6.58 -1.80 7.01
CA MET A 81 7.62 -1.98 6.00
C MET A 81 8.56 -3.14 6.34
N ARG A 82 9.11 -3.16 7.57
CA ARG A 82 10.08 -4.19 7.97
C ARG A 82 9.49 -5.60 8.01
N ASN A 83 8.27 -5.75 8.53
CA ASN A 83 7.74 -7.07 8.88
C ASN A 83 6.79 -7.63 7.82
N TRP A 84 6.19 -6.78 7.00
CA TRP A 84 5.11 -7.17 6.08
C TRP A 84 5.43 -6.86 4.61
N VAL A 85 6.17 -5.78 4.31
CA VAL A 85 6.44 -5.38 2.92
C VAL A 85 7.79 -5.87 2.42
N GLU A 86 8.87 -5.74 3.21
CA GLU A 86 10.22 -6.12 2.76
C GLU A 86 10.29 -7.57 2.22
N PRO A 87 9.60 -8.57 2.81
CA PRO A 87 9.57 -9.93 2.26
C PRO A 87 8.84 -10.06 0.91
N LEU A 88 8.04 -9.06 0.50
CA LEU A 88 7.27 -9.04 -0.74
C LEU A 88 8.00 -8.34 -1.89
N ILE A 89 9.09 -7.63 -1.61
CA ILE A 89 9.89 -6.94 -2.64
C ILE A 89 10.55 -7.99 -3.55
N LEU A 90 10.31 -7.87 -4.84
CA LEU A 90 10.81 -8.81 -5.84
C LEU A 90 12.16 -8.34 -6.41
N PRO A 91 13.21 -9.18 -6.46
CA PRO A 91 14.46 -8.84 -7.15
C PRO A 91 14.24 -8.44 -8.61
N ALA A 92 13.29 -9.10 -9.30
CA ALA A 92 12.93 -8.77 -10.68
C ALA A 92 12.30 -7.37 -10.82
N ALA A 93 11.60 -6.88 -9.80
CA ALA A 93 11.07 -5.52 -9.80
C ALA A 93 12.20 -4.50 -9.65
N GLU A 94 13.17 -4.75 -8.78
CA GLU A 94 14.36 -3.91 -8.63
C GLU A 94 15.18 -3.86 -9.93
N ASP A 95 15.39 -5.00 -10.57
CA ASP A 95 16.08 -5.09 -11.88
C ASP A 95 15.34 -4.31 -12.97
N LEU A 96 14.01 -4.40 -13.02
CA LEU A 96 13.19 -3.67 -13.98
C LEU A 96 13.28 -2.16 -13.78
N LEU A 97 13.16 -1.69 -12.53
CA LEU A 97 13.29 -0.28 -12.19
C LEU A 97 14.70 0.23 -12.55
N ASN A 98 15.74 -0.54 -12.22
CA ASN A 98 17.13 -0.19 -12.54
C ASN A 98 17.38 -0.11 -14.05
N LYS A 99 16.77 -1.00 -14.84
CA LYS A 99 16.82 -0.93 -16.31
C LYS A 99 16.25 0.40 -16.81
N HIS A 100 15.07 0.81 -16.34
CA HIS A 100 14.46 2.07 -16.75
C HIS A 100 15.26 3.30 -16.27
N ARG A 101 15.86 3.25 -15.07
CA ARG A 101 16.81 4.29 -14.62
C ARG A 101 18.01 4.40 -15.55
N ALA A 102 18.60 3.28 -15.96
CA ALA A 102 19.76 3.27 -16.86
C ALA A 102 19.42 3.82 -18.25
N LEU A 103 18.18 3.71 -18.70
CA LEU A 103 17.67 4.32 -19.93
C LEU A 103 17.36 5.83 -19.79
N GLY A 104 17.42 6.36 -18.57
CA GLY A 104 17.05 7.75 -18.28
C GLY A 104 15.55 8.00 -18.39
N ASP A 105 14.73 6.98 -18.10
CA ASP A 105 13.28 7.12 -18.03
C ASP A 105 12.84 7.71 -16.68
N MET A 106 11.75 8.48 -16.72
CA MET A 106 11.04 8.90 -15.52
C MET A 106 10.19 7.73 -15.01
N LEU A 107 10.27 7.43 -13.71
CA LEU A 107 9.51 6.34 -13.09
C LEU A 107 8.30 6.91 -12.35
N LEU A 108 7.14 6.31 -12.56
CA LEU A 108 5.89 6.61 -11.85
C LEU A 108 5.27 5.30 -11.35
N ILE A 109 4.95 5.24 -10.07
CA ILE A 109 4.03 4.22 -9.55
C ILE A 109 2.61 4.79 -9.63
N ILE A 110 1.65 4.02 -10.13
CA ILE A 110 0.23 4.37 -10.08
C ILE A 110 -0.51 3.20 -9.43
N THR A 111 -1.21 3.45 -8.32
CA THR A 111 -1.88 2.40 -7.54
C THR A 111 -3.17 2.92 -6.93
N ALA A 112 -4.11 2.02 -6.70
CA ALA A 112 -5.34 2.31 -5.97
C ALA A 112 -5.11 2.38 -4.44
N THR A 113 -4.03 1.76 -3.95
CA THR A 113 -3.72 1.71 -2.52
C THR A 113 -3.28 3.07 -2.02
N ASN A 114 -3.83 3.48 -0.87
CA ASN A 114 -3.66 4.83 -0.35
C ASN A 114 -2.19 5.19 -0.04
N THR A 115 -1.87 6.49 -0.15
CA THR A 115 -0.49 7.00 -0.03
C THR A 115 0.17 6.74 1.32
N VAL A 116 -0.60 6.58 2.40
CA VAL A 116 -0.01 6.24 3.72
C VAL A 116 0.64 4.87 3.68
N VAL A 117 0.04 3.91 2.96
CA VAL A 117 0.60 2.58 2.78
C VAL A 117 1.70 2.59 1.73
N THR A 118 1.50 3.27 0.61
CA THR A 118 2.34 3.10 -0.59
C THR A 118 3.55 4.01 -0.67
N ARG A 119 3.54 5.19 -0.03
CA ARG A 119 4.69 6.12 -0.08
C ARG A 119 5.97 5.51 0.49
N PRO A 120 5.98 4.84 1.66
CA PRO A 120 7.18 4.16 2.16
C PRO A 120 7.71 3.06 1.23
N ILE A 121 6.81 2.40 0.47
CA ILE A 121 7.18 1.36 -0.50
C ILE A 121 7.84 2.00 -1.73
N ALA A 122 7.25 3.07 -2.26
CA ALA A 122 7.80 3.84 -3.37
C ALA A 122 9.20 4.41 -3.02
N ASP A 123 9.35 4.96 -1.81
CA ASP A 123 10.62 5.47 -1.30
C ASP A 123 11.67 4.34 -1.20
N ARG A 124 11.29 3.17 -0.69
CA ARG A 124 12.16 1.97 -0.61
C ARG A 124 12.57 1.45 -1.99
N LEU A 125 11.68 1.54 -2.97
CA LEU A 125 11.96 1.17 -4.36
C LEU A 125 12.72 2.27 -5.11
N GLY A 126 12.88 3.46 -4.53
CA GLY A 126 13.55 4.61 -5.12
C GLY A 126 12.76 5.26 -6.27
N VAL A 127 11.43 5.28 -6.19
CA VAL A 127 10.54 5.90 -7.18
C VAL A 127 9.91 7.16 -6.58
N GLU A 128 10.17 8.31 -7.20
CA GLU A 128 9.79 9.62 -6.66
C GLU A 128 8.29 9.94 -6.86
N HIS A 129 7.76 9.56 -8.02
CA HIS A 129 6.40 9.89 -8.43
C HIS A 129 5.44 8.75 -8.09
N LEU A 130 4.34 9.11 -7.44
CA LEU A 130 3.26 8.24 -6.97
C LEU A 130 1.91 8.94 -7.19
#